data_AF-A0A844AB37-F1
#
_entry.id   AF-A0A844AB37-F1
#
_cell.length_a   1.000
_cell.length_b   1.000
_cell.length_c   1.000
_cell.angle_alpha   90.00
_cell.angle_beta   90.00
_cell.angle_gamma   90.00
#
_symmetry.space_group_name_H-M   'P 1'
#
loop_
_entity.id
_entity.type
_entity.pdbx_description
1 polymer ?
#
loop_
_entity_poly.entity_id
_entity_poly.type
_entity_poly.pdbx_seq_one_letter_code
_entity_poly.pdbx_strand_id
1 'polypeptide(L)'
;MLTRRKRLGNLGERLARALLLQKGFEQITDLNARRPNHPGGDFTAIRNGMPYFISVKARDKYQQNGRLNGGYNVYPTKVCKAAMSYRAVPAWVSIQIDVENARYSAYFGRIDELSNPNSVSVPMTPRAVMKYECLAESLTDPEIKSDLSNRAEFRPTRQVSEPQTSLSRLEKIATEVLGFKPGTKTHRAITLYLRTKGATTEEVKAVNDGPYLNCLTKVRAMGHEVRKSVVTARNRRAVTRYRIVLKMAKEVGTSNTPEQPIKD
;
A
#
# COMPACT_ATOMS: atom_id res chain seq x y z
N MET A 1 3.04 -2.44 28.64
CA MET A 1 3.05 -1.53 27.46
C MET A 1 1.78 -1.76 26.63
N LEU A 2 1.13 -0.70 26.13
CA LEU A 2 0.00 -0.85 25.21
C LEU A 2 0.46 -1.44 23.88
N THR A 3 -0.34 -2.33 23.30
CA THR A 3 -0.06 -2.84 21.95
C THR A 3 -0.16 -1.70 20.93
N ARG A 4 0.63 -1.78 19.84
CA ARG A 4 0.58 -0.81 18.73
C ARG A 4 -0.84 -0.57 18.22
N ARG A 5 -1.63 -1.65 18.08
CA ARG A 5 -3.03 -1.57 17.64
C ARG A 5 -3.86 -0.71 18.59
N LYS A 6 -3.68 -0.87 19.91
CA LYS A 6 -4.40 -0.08 20.90
C LYS A 6 -3.97 1.38 20.89
N ARG A 7 -2.67 1.65 20.70
CA ARG A 7 -2.14 3.02 20.54
C ARG A 7 -2.69 3.74 19.32
N LEU A 8 -2.71 3.06 18.16
CA LEU A 8 -3.35 3.58 16.94
C LEU A 8 -4.86 3.84 17.15
N GLY A 9 -5.55 2.93 17.86
CA GLY A 9 -6.95 3.12 18.21
C GLY A 9 -7.19 4.37 19.04
N ASN A 10 -6.47 4.51 20.16
CA ASN A 10 -6.57 5.67 21.05
C ASN A 10 -6.22 6.98 20.34
N LEU A 11 -5.14 7.00 19.54
CA LEU A 11 -4.78 8.15 18.70
C LEU A 11 -5.91 8.51 17.74
N GLY A 12 -6.49 7.50 17.08
CA GLY A 12 -7.62 7.68 16.18
C GLY A 12 -8.85 8.29 16.85
N GLU A 13 -9.23 7.79 18.02
CA GLU A 13 -10.36 8.30 18.80
C GLU A 13 -10.13 9.76 19.25
N ARG A 14 -8.91 10.10 19.71
CA ARG A 14 -8.51 11.47 20.04
C ARG A 14 -8.66 12.41 18.84
N LEU A 15 -8.07 12.04 17.70
CA LEU A 15 -8.12 12.83 16.47
C LEU A 15 -9.56 12.99 15.97
N ALA A 16 -10.33 11.90 15.93
CA ALA A 16 -11.72 11.93 15.49
C ALA A 16 -12.56 12.91 16.32
N ARG A 17 -12.44 12.88 17.65
CA ARG A 17 -13.17 13.81 18.53
C ARG A 17 -12.86 15.27 18.20
N ALA A 18 -11.59 15.62 18.04
CA ALA A 18 -11.17 16.98 17.72
C ALA A 18 -11.70 17.44 16.36
N LEU A 19 -11.62 16.58 15.35
CA LEU A 19 -12.08 16.89 13.99
C LEU A 19 -13.60 16.99 13.89
N LEU A 20 -14.34 16.13 14.58
CA LEU A 20 -15.80 16.22 14.65
C LEU A 20 -16.22 17.56 15.23
N LEU A 21 -15.60 17.99 16.34
CA LEU A 21 -15.87 19.30 16.94
C LEU A 21 -15.57 20.44 15.96
N GLN A 22 -14.43 20.40 15.27
CA GLN A 22 -14.05 21.39 14.27
C GLN A 22 -15.03 21.46 13.09
N LYS A 23 -15.71 20.35 12.78
CA LYS A 23 -16.67 20.23 11.67
C LYS A 23 -18.13 20.42 12.09
N GLY A 24 -18.35 21.09 13.22
CA GLY A 24 -19.67 21.50 13.68
C GLY A 24 -20.51 20.35 14.25
N PHE A 25 -19.89 19.24 14.65
CA PHE A 25 -20.57 18.27 15.48
C PHE A 25 -20.58 18.76 16.93
N GLU A 26 -21.76 18.64 17.54
CA GLU A 26 -22.06 19.04 18.91
C GLU A 26 -22.40 17.80 19.75
N GLN A 27 -22.46 17.98 21.08
CA GLN A 27 -22.85 16.93 22.04
C GLN A 27 -22.06 15.61 21.87
N ILE A 28 -20.78 15.72 21.51
CA ILE A 28 -19.92 14.56 21.25
C ILE A 28 -19.67 13.78 22.55
N THR A 29 -20.21 12.57 22.63
CA THR A 29 -20.10 11.67 23.78
C THR A 29 -19.25 10.45 23.43
N ASP A 30 -18.21 10.21 24.23
CA ASP A 30 -17.37 9.00 24.15
C ASP A 30 -18.10 7.81 24.80
N LEU A 31 -18.41 6.81 23.98
CA LEU A 31 -19.10 5.59 24.43
C LEU A 31 -18.16 4.65 25.20
N ASN A 32 -16.86 4.68 24.90
CA ASN A 32 -15.85 3.85 25.55
C ASN A 32 -15.52 4.35 26.96
N ALA A 33 -15.78 5.62 27.27
CA ALA A 33 -15.62 6.17 28.63
C ALA A 33 -16.58 5.52 29.66
N ARG A 34 -17.79 5.14 29.22
CA ARG A 34 -18.79 4.47 30.08
C ARG A 34 -18.65 2.96 30.07
N ARG A 35 -18.35 2.39 28.90
CA ARG A 35 -18.17 0.96 28.71
C ARG A 35 -16.99 0.73 27.76
N PRO A 36 -15.84 0.27 28.25
CA PRO A 36 -14.70 -0.04 27.40
C PRO A 36 -15.08 -1.00 26.27
N ASN A 37 -14.64 -0.69 25.05
CA ASN A 37 -14.92 -1.47 23.84
C ASN A 37 -16.41 -1.56 23.51
N HIS A 38 -17.10 -0.41 23.52
CA HIS A 38 -18.51 -0.35 23.19
C HIS A 38 -18.78 -1.04 21.82
N PRO A 39 -19.81 -1.90 21.73
CA PRO A 39 -20.03 -2.66 20.50
C PRO A 39 -20.41 -1.75 19.34
N GLY A 40 -19.52 -1.67 18.35
CA GLY A 40 -19.87 -1.16 17.01
C GLY A 40 -19.72 0.35 16.83
N GLY A 41 -19.38 1.11 17.87
CA GLY A 41 -19.18 2.55 17.75
C GLY A 41 -18.38 3.09 18.93
N ASP A 42 -17.86 4.28 18.72
CA ASP A 42 -16.90 4.93 19.62
C ASP A 42 -17.48 6.27 20.13
N PHE A 43 -18.27 6.97 19.30
CA PHE A 43 -18.91 8.23 19.66
C PHE A 43 -20.40 8.27 19.29
N THR A 44 -21.16 9.07 20.04
CA THR A 44 -22.39 9.71 19.53
C THR A 44 -22.16 11.20 19.39
N ALA A 45 -22.78 11.84 18.41
CA ALA A 45 -22.70 13.28 18.20
C ALA A 45 -23.94 13.80 17.46
N ILE A 46 -24.21 15.10 17.53
CA ILE A 46 -25.30 15.74 16.78
C ILE A 46 -24.69 16.71 15.76
N ARG A 47 -25.20 16.74 14.53
CA ARG A 47 -24.86 17.78 13.56
C ARG A 47 -26.10 18.18 12.79
N ASN A 48 -26.41 19.48 12.76
CA ASN A 48 -27.62 20.03 12.13
C ASN A 48 -28.91 19.37 12.66
N GLY A 49 -29.00 19.17 13.99
CA GLY A 49 -30.13 18.50 14.63
C GLY A 49 -30.22 16.98 14.42
N MET A 50 -29.33 16.39 13.61
CA MET A 50 -29.33 14.95 13.33
C MET A 50 -28.37 14.21 14.27
N PRO A 51 -28.83 13.20 15.04
CA PRO A 51 -27.95 12.36 15.84
C PRO A 51 -27.20 11.34 14.97
N TYR A 52 -25.91 11.17 15.24
CA TYR A 52 -25.02 10.21 14.60
C TYR A 52 -24.42 9.25 15.63
N PHE A 53 -24.32 7.98 15.25
CA PHE A 53 -23.58 6.95 15.96
C PHE A 53 -22.37 6.56 15.12
N ILE A 54 -21.17 6.85 15.63
CA ILE A 54 -19.95 6.92 14.81
C ILE A 54 -18.97 5.84 15.25
N SER A 55 -18.52 4.99 14.32
CA SER A 55 -17.35 4.14 14.53
C SER A 55 -16.08 4.75 13.94
N VAL A 56 -15.01 4.76 14.72
CA VAL A 56 -13.70 5.26 14.34
C VAL A 56 -12.78 4.11 13.95
N LYS A 57 -12.04 4.29 12.86
CA LYS A 57 -10.97 3.38 12.43
C LYS A 57 -9.73 4.15 12.01
N ALA A 58 -8.73 4.12 12.87
CA ALA A 58 -7.38 4.57 12.54
C ALA A 58 -6.48 3.40 12.16
N ARG A 59 -5.71 3.57 11.09
CA ARG A 59 -4.70 2.62 10.61
C ARG A 59 -3.52 3.36 10.05
N ASP A 60 -2.34 2.74 10.15
CA ASP A 60 -1.23 3.11 9.30
C ASP A 60 -1.68 2.98 7.82
N LYS A 61 -1.42 4.06 7.08
CA LYS A 61 -1.70 4.26 5.66
C LYS A 61 -1.05 3.17 4.81
N TYR A 62 0.07 2.62 5.25
CA TYR A 62 0.77 1.54 4.55
C TYR A 62 0.69 0.22 5.31
N GLN A 63 0.58 -0.88 4.57
CA GLN A 63 0.70 -2.23 5.08
C GLN A 63 2.17 -2.57 5.36
N GLN A 64 2.43 -3.71 6.01
CA GLN A 64 3.78 -4.17 6.30
C GLN A 64 4.66 -4.32 5.04
N ASN A 65 4.07 -4.62 3.89
CA ASN A 65 4.75 -4.74 2.60
C ASN A 65 4.95 -3.37 1.88
N GLY A 66 4.63 -2.25 2.53
CA GLY A 66 4.73 -0.90 1.96
C GLY A 66 3.58 -0.52 1.03
N ARG A 67 2.67 -1.45 0.69
CA ARG A 67 1.50 -1.13 -0.15
C ARG A 67 0.48 -0.31 0.62
N LEU A 68 -0.31 0.48 -0.09
CA LEU A 68 -1.42 1.23 0.49
C LEU A 68 -2.39 0.28 1.20
N ASN A 69 -2.77 0.64 2.43
CA ASN A 69 -3.84 -0.01 3.15
C ASN A 69 -5.19 0.49 2.63
N GLY A 70 -5.65 -0.14 1.55
CA GLY A 70 -6.79 0.35 0.76
C GLY A 70 -8.18 0.11 1.35
N GLY A 71 -8.32 -0.43 2.57
CA GLY A 71 -9.65 -0.68 3.16
C GLY A 71 -9.64 -0.87 4.67
N TYR A 72 -10.53 -0.17 5.38
CA TYR A 72 -10.59 -0.16 6.85
C TYR A 72 -11.88 -0.80 7.36
N ASN A 73 -11.76 -1.88 8.14
CA ASN A 73 -12.92 -2.64 8.60
C ASN A 73 -13.75 -1.87 9.64
N VAL A 74 -14.98 -1.51 9.27
CA VAL A 74 -15.98 -0.83 10.13
C VAL A 74 -17.13 -1.74 10.54
N TYR A 75 -17.32 -2.89 9.87
CA TYR A 75 -18.39 -3.86 10.14
C TYR A 75 -19.80 -3.24 10.13
N PRO A 76 -20.31 -2.77 8.98
CA PRO A 76 -21.57 -2.01 8.86
C PRO A 76 -22.75 -2.57 9.64
N THR A 77 -23.03 -3.87 9.53
CA THR A 77 -24.14 -4.53 10.24
C THR A 77 -24.08 -4.32 11.76
N LYS A 78 -22.87 -4.35 12.33
CA LYS A 78 -22.67 -4.13 13.77
C LYS A 78 -22.92 -2.67 14.15
N VAL A 79 -22.46 -1.73 13.31
CA VAL A 79 -22.69 -0.29 13.51
C VAL A 79 -24.18 0.02 13.44
N CYS A 80 -24.87 -0.44 12.38
CA CYS A 80 -26.30 -0.23 12.20
C CYS A 80 -27.12 -0.78 13.36
N LYS A 81 -26.84 -2.03 13.79
CA LYS A 81 -27.54 -2.65 14.91
C LYS A 81 -27.34 -1.87 16.22
N ALA A 82 -26.13 -1.40 16.48
CA ALA A 82 -25.85 -0.62 17.68
C ALA A 82 -26.53 0.77 17.62
N ALA A 83 -26.48 1.44 16.47
CA ALA A 83 -27.04 2.77 16.27
C ALA A 83 -28.56 2.84 16.51
N MET A 84 -29.29 1.74 16.27
CA MET A 84 -30.73 1.65 16.56
C MET A 84 -31.05 1.94 18.03
N SER A 85 -30.24 1.44 18.97
CA SER A 85 -30.43 1.69 20.41
C SER A 85 -30.25 3.16 20.80
N TYR A 86 -29.61 3.94 19.93
CA TYR A 86 -29.37 5.38 20.12
C TYR A 86 -30.30 6.25 19.26
N ARG A 87 -31.19 5.65 18.46
CA ARG A 87 -32.03 6.37 17.47
C ARG A 87 -31.20 7.33 16.61
N ALA A 88 -30.02 6.88 16.19
CA ALA A 88 -29.02 7.71 15.53
C ALA A 88 -28.63 7.14 14.15
N VAL A 89 -28.17 8.02 13.26
CA VAL A 89 -27.67 7.65 11.93
C VAL A 89 -26.33 6.91 12.07
N PRO A 90 -26.19 5.68 11.55
CA PRO A 90 -24.93 4.95 11.60
C PRO A 90 -23.91 5.58 10.65
N ALA A 91 -22.76 5.96 11.18
CA ALA A 91 -21.70 6.64 10.45
C ALA A 91 -20.30 6.13 10.84
N TRP A 92 -19.30 6.57 10.09
CA TRP A 92 -17.92 6.18 10.29
C TRP A 92 -16.97 7.36 10.15
N VAL A 93 -15.84 7.27 10.86
CA VAL A 93 -14.65 8.09 10.65
C VAL A 93 -13.47 7.17 10.39
N SER A 94 -12.80 7.36 9.25
CA SER A 94 -11.61 6.60 8.87
C SER A 94 -10.40 7.52 8.80
N ILE A 95 -9.32 7.15 9.49
CA ILE A 95 -8.10 7.97 9.61
C ILE A 95 -6.90 7.21 9.06
N GLN A 96 -6.30 7.74 7.99
CA GLN A 96 -5.05 7.25 7.44
C GLN A 96 -3.89 7.94 8.14
N ILE A 97 -3.05 7.17 8.83
CA ILE A 97 -1.87 7.68 9.53
C ILE A 97 -0.64 7.39 8.67
N ASP A 98 -0.03 8.43 8.13
CA ASP A 98 1.24 8.40 7.43
C ASP A 98 2.37 8.56 8.45
N VAL A 99 2.79 7.43 9.01
CA VAL A 99 3.76 7.39 10.11
C VAL A 99 5.12 7.96 9.68
N GLU A 100 5.53 7.70 8.43
CA GLU A 100 6.83 8.14 7.91
C GLU A 100 6.94 9.67 7.87
N ASN A 101 5.82 10.34 7.61
CA ASN A 101 5.76 11.80 7.48
C ASN A 101 5.16 12.48 8.71
N ALA A 102 4.82 11.74 9.77
CA ALA A 102 4.09 12.23 10.94
C ALA A 102 2.78 12.97 10.58
N ARG A 103 2.07 12.49 9.55
CA ARG A 103 0.85 13.14 9.02
C ARG A 103 -0.35 12.21 9.07
N TYR A 104 -1.55 12.78 9.04
CA TYR A 104 -2.79 12.03 8.93
C TYR A 104 -3.80 12.69 8.00
N SER A 105 -4.72 11.89 7.47
CA SER A 105 -5.91 12.36 6.77
C SER A 105 -7.12 11.61 7.29
N ALA A 106 -8.24 12.31 7.43
CA ALA A 106 -9.44 11.79 8.08
C ALA A 106 -10.67 12.09 7.24
N TYR A 107 -11.53 11.08 7.13
CA TYR A 107 -12.71 11.13 6.29
C TYR A 107 -13.93 10.64 7.06
N PHE A 108 -15.07 11.21 6.73
CA PHE A 108 -16.38 10.90 7.28
C PHE A 108 -17.33 10.44 6.19
N GLY A 109 -18.27 9.58 6.57
CA GLY A 109 -19.42 9.23 5.76
C GLY A 109 -20.44 8.43 6.56
N ARG A 110 -21.63 8.28 5.97
CA ARG A 110 -22.68 7.43 6.53
C ARG A 110 -22.50 5.98 6.08
N ILE A 111 -23.07 5.05 6.83
CA ILE A 111 -22.97 3.63 6.48
C ILE A 111 -23.81 3.30 5.22
N ASP A 112 -24.93 3.98 5.02
CA ASP A 112 -25.79 3.84 3.83
C ASP A 112 -25.16 4.36 2.54
N GLU A 113 -24.14 5.23 2.64
CA GLU A 113 -23.38 5.76 1.50
C GLU A 113 -22.27 4.82 1.01
N LEU A 114 -22.01 3.72 1.73
CA LEU A 114 -21.03 2.73 1.28
C LEU A 114 -21.59 1.99 0.06
N SER A 115 -20.82 2.02 -1.03
CA SER A 115 -21.21 1.48 -2.35
C SER A 115 -21.58 -0.01 -2.33
N ASN A 116 -21.11 -0.73 -1.31
CA ASN A 116 -21.50 -2.09 -1.03
C ASN A 116 -21.85 -2.18 0.46
N PRO A 117 -23.14 -2.20 0.84
CA PRO A 117 -23.55 -2.27 2.24
C PRO A 117 -23.15 -3.58 2.94
N ASN A 118 -22.81 -4.62 2.16
CA ASN A 118 -22.28 -5.89 2.67
C ASN A 118 -20.75 -5.89 2.82
N SER A 119 -20.06 -4.83 2.39
CA SER A 119 -18.62 -4.69 2.59
C SER A 119 -18.32 -4.42 4.05
N VAL A 120 -17.46 -5.25 4.66
CA VAL A 120 -16.99 -5.01 6.03
C VAL A 120 -16.06 -3.80 6.14
N SER A 121 -15.56 -3.27 5.02
CA SER A 121 -14.53 -2.23 4.96
C SER A 121 -14.93 -0.97 4.21
N VAL A 122 -14.50 0.18 4.71
CA VAL A 122 -14.49 1.47 4.00
C VAL A 122 -13.29 1.49 3.05
N PRO A 123 -13.47 1.64 1.72
CA PRO A 123 -12.35 1.75 0.79
C PRO A 123 -11.55 3.05 1.02
N MET A 124 -10.22 2.96 1.11
CA MET A 124 -9.32 4.08 1.42
C MET A 124 -8.32 4.36 0.29
N THR A 125 -8.68 4.05 -0.95
CA THR A 125 -7.89 4.37 -2.14
C THR A 125 -8.05 5.85 -2.52
N PRO A 126 -7.10 6.46 -3.26
CA PRO A 126 -7.23 7.85 -3.71
C PRO A 126 -8.55 8.13 -4.44
N ARG A 127 -9.01 7.18 -5.27
CA ARG A 127 -10.30 7.30 -5.97
C ARG A 127 -11.52 7.26 -5.03
N ALA A 128 -11.43 6.46 -3.97
CA ALA A 128 -12.52 6.32 -3.02
C ALA A 128 -12.64 7.55 -2.12
N VAL A 129 -11.52 8.05 -1.59
CA VAL A 129 -11.52 9.15 -0.63
C VAL A 129 -12.03 10.47 -1.22
N MET A 130 -11.91 10.66 -2.54
CA MET A 130 -12.52 11.80 -3.26
C MET A 130 -14.05 11.86 -3.15
N LYS A 131 -14.71 10.77 -2.75
CA LYS A 131 -16.17 10.71 -2.60
C LYS A 131 -16.64 10.97 -1.17
N TYR A 132 -15.72 11.07 -0.22
CA TYR A 132 -16.06 11.18 1.20
C TYR A 132 -16.00 12.62 1.66
N GLU A 133 -16.65 12.90 2.77
CA GLU A 133 -16.45 14.17 3.46
C GLU A 133 -15.03 14.20 4.06
N CYS A 134 -14.21 15.15 3.64
CA CYS A 134 -12.86 15.33 4.19
C CYS A 134 -12.93 16.11 5.51
N LEU A 135 -12.61 15.44 6.61
CA LEU A 135 -12.49 16.06 7.92
C LEU A 135 -11.13 16.75 8.08
N ALA A 136 -10.07 16.12 7.59
CA ALA A 136 -8.71 16.64 7.58
C ALA A 136 -7.90 16.06 6.42
N GLU A 137 -7.09 16.89 5.78
CA GLU A 137 -6.18 16.49 4.72
C GLU A 137 -4.74 16.75 5.14
N SER A 138 -3.98 15.66 5.26
CA SER A 138 -2.53 15.68 5.42
C SER A 138 -2.03 16.60 6.56
N LEU A 139 -2.70 16.59 7.71
CA LEU A 139 -2.31 17.37 8.89
C LEU A 139 -1.20 16.67 9.68
N THR A 140 -0.34 17.43 10.34
CA THR A 140 0.74 16.89 11.19
C THR A 140 0.24 16.65 12.61
N ASP A 141 0.72 15.59 13.27
CA ASP A 141 0.51 15.38 14.71
C ASP A 141 1.78 14.77 15.35
N PRO A 142 2.36 15.42 16.38
CA PRO A 142 3.63 14.99 17.00
C PRO A 142 3.54 13.66 17.76
N GLU A 143 2.33 13.16 18.05
CA GLU A 143 2.15 11.83 18.65
C GLU A 143 2.25 10.70 17.61
N ILE A 144 2.29 11.03 16.31
CA ILE A 144 2.54 10.05 15.25
C ILE A 144 4.03 9.69 15.27
N LYS A 145 4.35 8.57 15.91
CA LYS A 145 5.71 8.06 16.08
C LYS A 145 5.94 6.79 15.25
N SER A 146 7.20 6.51 14.93
CA SER A 146 7.63 5.37 14.10
C SER A 146 7.12 4.01 14.61
N ASP A 147 6.99 3.86 15.93
CA ASP A 147 6.45 2.68 16.61
C ASP A 147 4.97 2.40 16.33
N LEU A 148 4.24 3.33 15.71
CA LEU A 148 2.88 3.12 15.22
C LEU A 148 2.85 2.40 13.87
N SER A 149 3.99 2.30 13.16
CA SER A 149 4.03 1.71 11.82
C SER A 149 3.68 0.22 11.79
N ASN A 150 2.98 -0.19 10.74
CA ASN A 150 2.79 -1.60 10.38
C ASN A 150 4.08 -2.26 9.89
N ARG A 151 5.07 -1.46 9.47
CA ARG A 151 6.38 -1.98 9.12
C ARG A 151 7.03 -2.38 10.43
N ALA A 152 7.37 -3.67 10.57
CA ALA A 152 8.20 -4.11 11.69
C ALA A 152 9.39 -3.17 11.73
N GLU A 153 9.77 -2.71 12.94
CA GLU A 153 10.95 -1.86 13.13
C GLU A 153 12.02 -2.38 12.18
N PHE A 154 12.35 -1.52 11.22
CA PHE A 154 13.59 -1.68 10.52
C PHE A 154 14.60 -1.64 11.66
N ARG A 155 15.08 -2.81 12.11
CA ARG A 155 16.30 -2.88 12.92
C ARG A 155 17.23 -1.94 12.17
N PRO A 156 17.73 -0.86 12.78
CA PRO A 156 18.61 0.04 12.06
C PRO A 156 19.74 -0.85 11.59
N THR A 157 19.72 -1.16 10.30
CA THR A 157 20.91 -1.60 9.63
C THR A 157 21.71 -0.33 9.74
N ARG A 158 22.64 -0.33 10.70
CA ARG A 158 23.70 0.63 10.95
C ARG A 158 23.65 1.73 9.91
N GLN A 159 23.32 2.97 10.31
CA GLN A 159 23.45 4.13 9.45
C GLN A 159 24.83 4.08 8.78
N VAL A 160 24.86 3.54 7.57
CA VAL A 160 25.85 3.85 6.59
C VAL A 160 25.14 4.93 5.81
N SER A 161 25.53 6.16 6.11
CA SER A 161 25.39 7.27 5.18
C SER A 161 25.73 6.77 3.78
N GLU A 162 24.74 6.50 2.95
CA GLU A 162 24.99 6.24 1.53
C GLU A 162 24.97 7.60 0.81
N PRO A 163 26.11 8.03 0.27
CA PRO A 163 26.15 9.12 -0.70
C PRO A 163 25.42 8.66 -1.97
N GLN A 164 24.95 9.62 -2.77
CA GLN A 164 24.43 9.35 -4.11
C GLN A 164 25.51 8.61 -4.94
N THR A 165 25.49 7.27 -5.04
CA THR A 165 26.28 6.54 -6.06
C THR A 165 25.90 5.06 -6.24
N SER A 166 25.72 4.69 -7.52
CA SER A 166 25.69 3.35 -8.12
C SER A 166 24.39 2.52 -8.05
N LEU A 167 23.80 2.29 -9.23
CA LEU A 167 22.73 1.31 -9.45
C LEU A 167 23.20 -0.10 -9.05
N SER A 168 22.31 -0.91 -8.47
CA SER A 168 22.62 -2.31 -8.19
C SER A 168 22.93 -3.08 -9.49
N ARG A 169 23.72 -4.15 -9.41
CA ARG A 169 24.11 -4.95 -10.60
C ARG A 169 22.93 -5.34 -11.49
N LEU A 170 21.78 -5.68 -10.91
CA LEU A 170 20.58 -6.06 -11.67
C LEU A 170 19.90 -4.86 -12.33
N GLU A 171 19.95 -3.67 -11.72
CA GLU A 171 19.43 -2.43 -12.31
C GLU A 171 20.33 -1.93 -13.44
N LYS A 172 21.66 -2.07 -13.28
CA LYS A 172 22.60 -1.84 -14.38
C LYS A 172 22.28 -2.75 -15.56
N ILE A 173 22.10 -4.05 -15.34
CA ILE A 173 21.68 -4.98 -16.41
C ILE A 173 20.35 -4.56 -17.05
N ALA A 174 19.34 -4.23 -16.24
CA ALA A 174 18.03 -3.82 -16.75
C ALA A 174 18.11 -2.55 -17.63
N THR A 175 19.02 -1.64 -17.28
CA THR A 175 19.20 -0.35 -17.96
C THR A 175 20.15 -0.47 -19.16
N GLU A 176 21.36 -0.96 -18.93
CA GLU A 176 22.48 -0.95 -19.87
C GLU A 176 22.39 -2.10 -20.87
N VAL A 177 21.95 -3.29 -20.45
CA VAL A 177 21.87 -4.47 -21.33
C VAL A 177 20.49 -4.59 -21.98
N LEU A 178 19.43 -4.33 -21.22
CA LEU A 178 18.05 -4.53 -21.68
C LEU A 178 17.33 -3.24 -22.09
N GLY A 179 17.96 -2.07 -21.93
CA GLY A 179 17.42 -0.79 -22.39
C GLY A 179 16.16 -0.30 -21.68
N PHE A 180 15.82 -0.83 -20.50
CA PHE A 180 14.63 -0.39 -19.76
C PHE A 180 14.93 0.87 -18.96
N LYS A 181 14.12 1.93 -19.17
CA LYS A 181 14.27 3.22 -18.48
C LYS A 181 14.21 3.06 -16.94
N PRO A 182 15.25 3.50 -16.20
CA PRO A 182 15.28 3.45 -14.73
C PRO A 182 14.05 4.08 -14.09
N GLY A 183 13.66 3.56 -12.93
CA GLY A 183 12.53 4.08 -12.13
C GLY A 183 11.12 3.76 -12.68
N THR A 184 10.99 3.21 -13.88
CA THR A 184 9.69 2.78 -14.43
C THR A 184 9.19 1.47 -13.79
N LYS A 185 7.88 1.23 -13.81
CA LYS A 185 7.28 -0.04 -13.35
C LYS A 185 7.82 -1.25 -14.13
N THR A 186 8.07 -1.07 -15.43
CA THR A 186 8.68 -2.08 -16.31
C THR A 186 10.11 -2.39 -15.90
N HIS A 187 10.94 -1.37 -15.65
CA HIS A 187 12.30 -1.55 -15.14
C HIS A 187 12.31 -2.32 -13.83
N ARG A 188 11.47 -1.93 -12.85
CA ARG A 188 11.34 -2.66 -11.58
C ARG A 188 10.92 -4.12 -11.78
N ALA A 189 9.97 -4.39 -12.68
CA ALA A 189 9.54 -5.77 -12.97
C ALA A 189 10.68 -6.61 -13.56
N ILE A 190 11.46 -6.05 -14.49
CA ILE A 190 12.61 -6.71 -15.10
C ILE A 190 13.68 -7.04 -14.06
N THR A 191 14.00 -6.10 -13.16
CA THR A 191 14.96 -6.33 -12.06
C THR A 191 14.53 -7.50 -11.16
N LEU A 192 13.22 -7.68 -10.92
CA LEU A 192 12.70 -8.83 -10.17
C LEU A 192 12.88 -10.14 -10.94
N TYR A 193 12.58 -10.15 -12.24
CA TYR A 193 12.73 -11.34 -13.08
C TYR A 193 14.18 -11.74 -13.37
N LEU A 194 15.13 -10.80 -13.25
CA LEU A 194 16.58 -11.03 -13.39
C LEU A 194 17.22 -11.71 -12.17
N ARG A 195 16.51 -11.85 -11.05
CA ARG A 195 17.02 -12.53 -9.86
C ARG A 195 17.41 -13.98 -10.19
N THR A 196 18.35 -14.54 -9.42
CA THR A 196 18.80 -15.94 -9.59
C THR A 196 17.65 -16.95 -9.53
N LYS A 197 16.62 -16.71 -8.71
CA LYS A 197 15.43 -17.56 -8.65
C LYS A 197 14.28 -17.06 -9.54
N GLY A 198 14.47 -15.97 -10.27
CA GLY A 198 13.41 -15.24 -10.94
C GLY A 198 12.41 -14.62 -9.96
N ALA A 199 11.21 -14.31 -10.46
CA ALA A 199 10.10 -13.83 -9.66
C ALA A 199 8.77 -14.44 -10.15
N THR A 200 7.86 -14.65 -9.22
CA THR A 200 6.48 -15.05 -9.49
C THR A 200 5.65 -13.85 -9.94
N THR A 201 4.56 -14.11 -10.66
CA THR A 201 3.62 -13.05 -11.04
C THR A 201 3.04 -12.33 -9.83
N GLU A 202 2.95 -12.99 -8.68
CA GLU A 202 2.45 -12.39 -7.44
C GLU A 202 3.49 -11.48 -6.79
N GLU A 203 4.75 -11.89 -6.74
CA GLU A 203 5.87 -11.05 -6.27
C GLU A 203 5.99 -9.77 -7.10
N VAL A 204 5.84 -9.86 -8.43
CA VAL A 204 5.89 -8.66 -9.29
C VAL A 204 4.64 -7.80 -9.14
N LYS A 205 3.45 -8.41 -9.04
CA LYS A 205 2.19 -7.69 -8.75
C LYS A 205 2.26 -6.93 -7.42
N ALA A 206 2.91 -7.50 -6.41
CA ALA A 206 3.06 -6.87 -5.11
C ALA A 206 3.90 -5.57 -5.18
N VAL A 207 4.83 -5.46 -6.12
CA VAL A 207 5.71 -4.30 -6.29
C VAL A 207 5.18 -3.28 -7.30
N ASN A 208 4.52 -3.72 -8.38
CA ASN A 208 4.19 -2.85 -9.51
C ASN A 208 2.68 -2.71 -9.81
N ASP A 209 1.80 -3.32 -9.02
CA ASP A 209 0.35 -3.43 -9.27
C ASP A 209 -0.02 -4.17 -10.57
N GLY A 210 0.91 -4.97 -11.09
CA GLY A 210 0.71 -5.79 -12.28
C GLY A 210 1.85 -6.79 -12.47
N PRO A 211 1.69 -7.84 -13.28
CA PRO A 211 2.75 -8.82 -13.52
C PRO A 211 3.72 -8.38 -14.63
N TYR A 212 3.37 -7.37 -15.44
CA TYR A 212 4.21 -6.80 -16.51
C TYR A 212 4.77 -7.84 -17.49
N LEU A 213 3.99 -8.87 -17.86
CA LEU A 213 4.48 -9.96 -18.72
C LEU A 213 4.85 -9.52 -20.15
N ASN A 214 4.37 -8.35 -20.59
CA ASN A 214 4.76 -7.75 -21.87
C ASN A 214 6.26 -7.44 -21.94
N CYS A 215 6.91 -7.14 -20.80
CA CYS A 215 8.36 -6.89 -20.78
C CYS A 215 9.16 -8.16 -21.07
N LEU A 216 8.66 -9.33 -20.67
CA LEU A 216 9.29 -10.63 -20.95
C LEU A 216 9.24 -10.97 -22.45
N THR A 217 8.19 -10.52 -23.14
CA THR A 217 8.09 -10.68 -24.61
C THR A 217 9.17 -9.84 -25.31
N LYS A 218 9.39 -8.60 -24.83
CA LYS A 218 10.48 -7.74 -25.33
C LYS A 218 11.86 -8.34 -25.07
N VAL A 219 12.09 -8.90 -23.87
CA VAL A 219 13.35 -9.58 -23.52
C VAL A 219 13.62 -10.78 -24.44
N ARG A 220 12.59 -11.55 -24.79
CA ARG A 220 12.72 -12.64 -25.78
C ARG A 220 13.07 -12.11 -27.17
N ALA A 221 12.44 -11.02 -27.59
CA ALA A 221 12.74 -10.38 -28.87
C ALA A 221 14.19 -9.84 -28.94
N MET A 222 14.78 -9.49 -27.79
CA MET A 222 16.20 -9.14 -27.66
C MET A 222 17.15 -10.36 -27.70
N GLY A 223 16.63 -11.58 -27.93
CA GLY A 223 17.43 -12.80 -28.03
C GLY A 223 17.77 -13.47 -26.69
N HIS A 224 17.26 -12.95 -25.56
CA HIS A 224 17.48 -13.56 -24.25
C HIS A 224 16.42 -14.62 -23.92
N GLU A 225 16.76 -15.55 -23.05
CA GLU A 225 15.87 -16.63 -22.67
C GLU A 225 14.99 -16.22 -21.48
N VAL A 226 13.70 -16.60 -21.51
CA VAL A 226 12.79 -16.44 -20.37
C VAL A 226 12.23 -17.81 -20.00
N ARG A 227 12.71 -18.34 -18.88
CA ARG A 227 12.27 -19.61 -18.30
C ARG A 227 11.00 -19.43 -17.51
N LYS A 228 10.06 -20.36 -17.67
CA LYS A 228 8.80 -20.44 -16.94
C LYS A 228 8.80 -21.71 -16.10
N SER A 229 8.45 -21.59 -14.83
CA SER A 229 8.20 -22.75 -13.95
C SER A 229 6.95 -22.53 -13.09
N VAL A 230 6.32 -23.63 -12.68
CA VAL A 230 5.20 -23.60 -11.74
C VAL A 230 5.75 -23.88 -10.35
N VAL A 231 5.37 -23.07 -9.37
CA VAL A 231 5.76 -23.23 -7.96
C VAL A 231 4.53 -23.14 -7.08
N THR A 232 4.55 -23.83 -5.95
CA THR A 232 3.45 -23.78 -4.97
C THR A 232 3.63 -22.59 -4.04
N ALA A 233 2.67 -21.66 -4.04
CA ALA A 233 2.65 -20.53 -3.12
C ALA A 233 2.31 -20.97 -1.68
N ARG A 234 2.49 -20.06 -0.71
CA ARG A 234 2.26 -20.34 0.72
C ARG A 234 0.83 -20.80 1.04
N ASN A 235 -0.15 -20.40 0.24
CA ASN A 235 -1.55 -20.83 0.35
C ASN A 235 -1.87 -22.12 -0.42
N ARG A 236 -0.85 -22.90 -0.80
CA ARG A 236 -0.94 -24.11 -1.62
C ARG A 236 -1.47 -23.89 -3.05
N ARG A 237 -1.59 -22.65 -3.51
CA ARG A 237 -1.97 -22.34 -4.90
C ARG A 237 -0.76 -22.48 -5.83
N ALA A 238 -0.95 -23.10 -6.99
CA ALA A 238 0.05 -23.09 -8.05
C ALA A 238 0.20 -21.66 -8.62
N VAL A 239 1.43 -21.15 -8.66
CA VAL A 239 1.76 -19.84 -9.21
C VAL A 239 2.91 -19.96 -10.21
N THR A 240 2.89 -19.10 -11.23
CA THR A 240 3.94 -19.11 -12.27
C THR A 240 5.09 -18.20 -11.87
N ARG A 241 6.31 -18.73 -12.01
CA ARG A 241 7.59 -18.05 -11.85
C ARG A 241 8.26 -17.87 -13.20
N TYR A 242 8.78 -16.66 -13.42
CA TYR A 242 9.55 -16.31 -14.60
C TYR A 242 10.98 -15.93 -14.19
N ARG A 243 11.95 -16.39 -14.97
CA ARG A 243 13.37 -16.04 -14.81
C ARG A 243 13.94 -15.64 -16.15
N ILE A 244 14.58 -14.47 -16.20
CA ILE A 244 15.35 -14.03 -17.35
C ILE A 244 16.74 -14.64 -17.26
N VAL A 245 17.20 -15.24 -18.35
CA VAL A 245 18.57 -15.74 -18.53
C VAL A 245 19.17 -14.99 -19.69
N LEU A 246 20.13 -14.13 -19.38
CA LEU A 246 20.86 -13.36 -20.38
C LEU A 246 21.70 -14.32 -21.20
N LYS A 247 21.41 -14.40 -22.50
CA LYS A 247 22.37 -14.93 -23.46
C LYS A 247 23.35 -13.82 -23.78
N MET A 248 24.62 -14.04 -23.48
CA MET A 248 25.69 -13.22 -24.04
C MET A 248 25.63 -13.39 -25.56
N ALA A 249 25.77 -12.29 -26.30
CA ALA A 249 25.98 -12.38 -27.74
C ALA A 249 27.20 -13.29 -27.96
N LYS A 250 27.06 -14.34 -28.76
CA LYS A 250 28.24 -14.96 -29.37
C LYS A 250 28.92 -13.83 -30.12
N GLU A 251 30.17 -13.54 -29.79
CA GLU A 251 31.01 -12.64 -30.58
C GLU A 251 30.87 -13.07 -32.05
N VAL A 252 30.29 -12.19 -32.85
CA VAL A 252 30.23 -12.36 -34.29
C VAL A 252 31.68 -12.33 -34.74
N GLY A 253 32.20 -13.48 -35.17
CA GLY A 253 33.55 -13.61 -35.65
C GLY A 253 33.84 -12.57 -36.72
N THR A 254 34.78 -11.68 -36.44
CA THR A 254 35.42 -10.85 -37.44
C THR A 254 36.35 -11.73 -38.26
N SER A 255 35.84 -12.30 -39.35
CA SER A 255 36.66 -12.73 -40.49
C SER A 255 36.42 -11.75 -41.62
N ASN A 256 37.30 -10.77 -41.77
CA ASN A 256 37.52 -10.07 -43.03
C ASN A 256 39.03 -9.88 -43.16
N THR A 257 39.66 -10.87 -43.76
CA THR A 257 41.01 -10.79 -44.35
C THR A 257 40.91 -9.89 -45.58
N PRO A 258 41.70 -8.82 -45.71
CA PRO A 258 41.89 -8.18 -47.01
C PRO A 258 42.96 -8.97 -47.78
N GLU A 259 42.55 -9.63 -48.85
CA GLU A 259 43.45 -10.03 -49.94
C GLU A 259 44.15 -8.78 -50.48
N GLN A 260 45.48 -8.78 -50.41
CA GLN A 260 46.30 -7.81 -51.15
C GLN A 260 46.40 -8.25 -52.61
N PRO A 261 46.27 -7.33 -53.58
CA PRO A 261 46.57 -7.65 -54.96
C PRO A 261 48.07 -7.71 -55.17
N ILE A 262 48.51 -8.82 -55.76
CA ILE A 262 49.81 -9.01 -56.39
C ILE A 262 49.96 -7.92 -57.47
N LYS A 263 51.07 -7.19 -57.44
CA LYS A 263 51.55 -6.40 -58.58
C LYS A 263 52.83 -7.05 -59.09
N ASP A 264 52.79 -7.40 -60.36
CA ASP A 264 53.94 -7.69 -61.23
C ASP A 264 54.78 -6.42 -61.46
#